data_AF-A0AAV1WKT6-F1
#
_entry.id   AF-A0AAV1WKT6-F1
#
_cell.length_a   1.000
_cell.length_b   1.000
_cell.length_c   1.000
_cell.angle_alpha   90.00
_cell.angle_beta   90.00
_cell.angle_gamma   90.00
#
_symmetry.space_group_name_H-M   'P 1'
#
loop_
_entity.id
_entity.type
_entity.pdbx_description
1 polymer ?
#
loop_
_entity_poly.entity_id
_entity_poly.type
_entity_poly.pdbx_seq_one_letter_code
_entity_poly.pdbx_strand_id
1 'polypeptide(L)'
;MPYEESGSDSNLYYSFDVAGVHVIMLGFYTDFDSESKQYKWLEEDLKKVNRKNTPWLVVLVHAPWYNSNTARQDEKESVNMMANMEDLLYQGRVNIIFEGHVHTYERFVHRPQTRDLIIQGG
;
A
#
# COMPACT_ATOMS: atom_id res chain seq x y z
N MET A 1 0.71 -17.89 -10.06
CA MET A 1 0.14 -16.51 -10.11
C MET A 1 0.91 -15.66 -9.11
N PRO A 2 1.03 -14.32 -9.28
CA PRO A 2 1.89 -13.49 -8.42
C PRO A 2 1.65 -13.68 -6.91
N TYR A 3 0.40 -13.93 -6.49
CA TYR A 3 0.08 -14.20 -5.08
C TYR A 3 0.76 -15.44 -4.50
N GLU A 4 0.94 -16.51 -5.27
CA GLU A 4 1.60 -17.73 -4.81
C GLU A 4 3.11 -17.48 -4.64
N GLU A 5 3.70 -16.72 -5.56
CA GLU A 5 5.12 -16.37 -5.57
C GLU A 5 5.48 -15.41 -4.42
N SER A 6 4.58 -14.50 -4.07
CA SER A 6 4.73 -13.61 -2.91
C SER A 6 4.43 -14.29 -1.58
N GLY A 7 4.03 -15.56 -1.57
CA GLY A 7 3.63 -16.28 -0.36
C GLY A 7 2.33 -15.75 0.28
N SER A 8 1.48 -15.09 -0.51
CA SER A 8 0.12 -14.73 -0.11
C SER A 8 -0.81 -15.93 -0.31
N ASP A 9 -1.83 -16.05 0.54
CA ASP A 9 -2.89 -17.05 0.40
C ASP A 9 -4.14 -16.50 -0.34
N SER A 10 -4.07 -15.28 -0.86
CA SER A 10 -5.18 -14.57 -1.50
C SER A 10 -4.74 -13.84 -2.76
N ASN A 11 -5.60 -13.84 -3.78
CA ASN A 11 -5.38 -13.01 -4.97
C ASN A 11 -5.74 -11.52 -4.75
N LEU A 12 -6.21 -11.14 -3.57
CA LEU A 12 -6.58 -9.76 -3.21
C LEU A 12 -5.37 -8.92 -2.77
N TYR A 13 -4.33 -9.55 -2.24
CA TYR A 13 -3.08 -8.90 -1.85
C TYR A 13 -1.89 -9.79 -2.21
N TYR A 14 -0.87 -9.20 -2.81
CA TYR A 14 0.32 -9.92 -3.28
C TYR A 14 1.42 -8.92 -3.66
N SER A 15 2.63 -9.44 -3.90
CA SER A 15 3.74 -8.63 -4.37
C SER A 15 4.42 -9.28 -5.59
N PHE A 16 5.19 -8.49 -6.32
CA PHE A 16 6.04 -8.99 -7.40
C PHE A 16 7.17 -8.01 -7.70
N ASP A 17 8.26 -8.54 -8.25
CA ASP A 17 9.40 -7.75 -8.70
C ASP A 17 9.34 -7.51 -10.20
N VAL A 18 9.51 -6.26 -10.63
CA VAL A 18 9.61 -5.91 -12.04
C VAL A 18 10.58 -4.74 -12.24
N ALA A 19 11.56 -4.90 -13.13
CA ALA A 19 12.47 -3.84 -13.55
C ALA A 19 13.10 -2.99 -12.40
N GLY A 20 13.48 -3.64 -11.30
CA GLY A 20 14.07 -2.95 -10.13
C GLY A 20 13.05 -2.28 -9.19
N VAL A 21 11.78 -2.63 -9.32
CA VAL A 21 10.68 -2.20 -8.46
C VAL A 21 10.09 -3.43 -7.77
N HIS A 22 9.96 -3.38 -6.45
CA HIS A 22 9.11 -4.28 -5.69
C HIS A 22 7.73 -3.63 -5.58
N VAL A 23 6.73 -4.26 -6.18
CA VAL A 23 5.35 -3.77 -6.23
C VAL A 23 4.52 -4.58 -5.24
N ILE A 24 3.79 -3.89 -4.37
CA ILE A 24 2.87 -4.48 -3.39
C ILE A 24 1.45 -4.06 -3.75
N MET A 25 0.56 -5.03 -3.91
CA MET A 25 -0.87 -4.83 -4.06
C MET A 25 -1.53 -5.13 -2.71
N LEU A 26 -2.21 -4.15 -2.12
CA LEU A 26 -2.97 -4.32 -0.88
C LEU A 26 -4.47 -4.51 -1.17
N GLY A 27 -5.08 -5.44 -0.46
CA GLY A 27 -6.50 -5.73 -0.50
C GLY A 27 -7.26 -4.79 0.43
N PHE A 28 -7.98 -3.83 -0.15
CA PHE A 28 -8.82 -2.89 0.61
C PHE A 28 -10.12 -3.53 1.13
N TYR A 29 -10.65 -4.53 0.41
CA TYR A 29 -11.93 -5.19 0.71
C TYR A 29 -11.76 -6.54 1.42
N THR A 30 -10.69 -6.69 2.21
CA THR A 30 -10.42 -7.85 3.05
C THR A 30 -9.82 -7.38 4.38
N ASP A 31 -9.70 -8.27 5.35
CA ASP A 31 -9.21 -7.91 6.68
C ASP A 31 -7.78 -7.36 6.57
N PHE A 32 -7.53 -6.25 7.26
CA PHE A 32 -6.25 -5.50 7.23
C PHE A 32 -5.76 -5.10 8.63
N ASP A 33 -6.46 -5.49 9.69
CA ASP A 33 -6.00 -5.26 11.06
C ASP A 33 -4.72 -6.06 11.38
N SER A 34 -4.08 -5.75 12.51
CA SER A 34 -2.81 -6.40 12.92
C SER A 34 -2.90 -7.92 13.06
N GLU A 35 -4.09 -8.47 13.26
CA GLU A 35 -4.31 -9.92 13.38
C GLU A 35 -4.61 -10.60 12.05
N SER A 36 -4.97 -9.82 11.03
CA SER A 36 -5.28 -10.29 9.69
C SER A 36 -4.09 -10.98 9.02
N LYS A 37 -4.41 -11.90 8.11
CA LYS A 37 -3.42 -12.57 7.29
C LYS A 37 -2.68 -11.60 6.38
N GLN A 38 -3.39 -10.62 5.83
CA GLN A 38 -2.81 -9.59 4.97
C GLN A 38 -1.73 -8.79 5.70
N TYR A 39 -2.02 -8.33 6.93
CA TYR A 39 -1.06 -7.54 7.71
C TYR A 39 0.21 -8.34 8.01
N LYS A 40 0.04 -9.58 8.49
CA LYS A 40 1.15 -10.48 8.81
C LYS A 40 1.96 -10.83 7.55
N TRP A 41 1.28 -11.03 6.42
CA TRP A 41 1.93 -11.23 5.13
C TRP A 41 2.75 -10.00 4.71
N LEU A 42 2.18 -8.80 4.79
CA LEU A 42 2.85 -7.55 4.44
C LEU A 42 4.11 -7.33 5.28
N GLU A 43 4.03 -7.58 6.59
CA GLU A 43 5.19 -7.47 7.48
C GLU A 43 6.34 -8.41 7.03
N GLU A 44 6.02 -9.65 6.67
CA GLU A 44 6.99 -10.63 6.19
C GLU A 44 7.51 -10.33 4.78
N ASP A 45 6.68 -9.77 3.90
CA ASP A 45 7.05 -9.37 2.55
C ASP A 45 8.06 -8.21 2.58
N LEU A 46 7.77 -7.16 3.36
CA LEU A 46 8.66 -6.02 3.56
C LEU A 46 10.03 -6.41 4.10
N LYS A 47 10.11 -7.41 5.00
CA LYS A 47 11.38 -7.94 5.52
C LYS A 47 12.25 -8.62 4.46
N LYS A 48 11.63 -9.15 3.39
CA LYS A 48 12.34 -9.86 2.30
C LYS A 48 12.88 -8.91 1.22
N VAL A 49 12.41 -7.67 1.17
CA VAL A 49 12.78 -6.70 0.12
C VAL A 49 14.28 -6.38 0.18
N ASN A 50 15.02 -6.81 -0.85
CA ASN A 50 16.41 -6.43 -1.03
C ASN A 50 16.52 -5.16 -1.89
N ARG A 51 16.70 -4.01 -1.22
CA ARG A 51 16.79 -2.69 -1.87
C ARG A 51 17.97 -2.49 -2.81
N LYS A 52 18.94 -3.42 -2.85
CA LYS A 52 19.97 -3.41 -3.91
C LYS A 52 19.44 -3.94 -5.24
N ASN A 53 18.52 -4.89 -5.19
CA ASN A 53 17.91 -5.50 -6.38
C ASN A 53 16.66 -4.71 -6.81
N THR A 54 15.85 -4.31 -5.82
CA THR A 54 14.62 -3.53 -5.99
C THR A 54 14.73 -2.21 -5.21
N PRO A 55 15.50 -1.22 -5.72
CA PRO A 55 15.67 0.07 -5.04
C PRO A 55 14.33 0.79 -4.82
N TRP A 56 13.36 0.60 -5.72
CA TRP A 56 12.03 1.16 -5.63
C TRP A 56 11.06 0.20 -4.95
N LEU A 57 10.30 0.72 -3.99
CA LEU A 57 9.21 0.05 -3.31
C LEU A 57 7.92 0.84 -3.57
N VAL A 58 6.96 0.22 -4.25
CA VAL A 58 5.71 0.87 -4.68
C VAL A 58 4.53 0.08 -4.15
N VAL A 59 3.57 0.78 -3.56
CA VAL A 59 2.33 0.18 -3.03
C VAL A 59 1.15 0.64 -3.84
N LEU A 60 0.20 -0.25 -4.09
CA LEU A 60 -1.09 0.05 -4.67
C LEU A 60 -2.17 -0.37 -3.67
N VAL A 61 -3.11 0.54 -3.41
CA VAL A 61 -4.30 0.28 -2.58
C VAL A 61 -5.51 0.92 -3.28
N HIS A 62 -6.69 0.32 -3.16
CA HIS A 62 -7.84 0.79 -3.93
C HIS A 62 -8.34 2.17 -3.48
N ALA A 63 -8.59 2.35 -2.19
CA ALA A 63 -9.18 3.56 -1.65
C ALA A 63 -8.16 4.41 -0.88
N PRO A 64 -8.27 5.75 -0.97
CA PRO A 64 -7.23 6.66 -0.54
C PRO A 64 -7.22 6.83 0.97
N TRP A 65 -6.03 6.95 1.56
CA TRP A 65 -5.85 7.35 2.95
C TRP A 65 -5.87 8.86 3.13
N TYR A 66 -5.39 9.57 2.12
CA TYR A 66 -5.42 11.03 2.06
C TYR A 66 -6.25 11.47 0.86
N ASN A 67 -7.35 12.18 1.13
CA ASN A 67 -8.28 12.62 0.09
C ASN A 67 -8.80 14.02 0.44
N SER A 68 -8.60 14.99 -0.45
CA SER A 68 -9.09 16.37 -0.25
C SER A 68 -10.48 16.63 -0.86
N ASN A 69 -11.05 15.64 -1.56
CA ASN A 69 -12.39 15.71 -2.14
C ASN A 69 -13.45 15.43 -1.08
N THR A 70 -14.63 16.02 -1.27
CA THR A 70 -15.81 15.70 -0.45
C THR A 70 -16.34 14.30 -0.71
N ALA A 71 -16.13 13.77 -1.92
CA ALA A 71 -16.50 12.41 -2.27
C ALA A 71 -15.57 11.43 -1.55
N ARG A 72 -16.14 10.48 -0.81
CA ARG A 72 -15.38 9.44 -0.10
C ARG A 72 -14.38 10.02 0.91
N GLN A 73 -14.66 11.22 1.43
CA GLN A 73 -13.84 11.83 2.47
C GLN A 73 -14.04 11.05 3.78
N ASP A 74 -12.93 10.78 4.48
CA ASP A 74 -12.94 10.16 5.81
C ASP A 74 -13.74 8.85 5.89
N GLU A 75 -13.75 8.06 4.80
CA GLU A 75 -14.38 6.73 4.83
C GLU A 75 -13.76 5.86 5.91
N LYS A 76 -14.62 5.22 6.70
CA LYS A 76 -14.22 4.49 7.90
C LYS A 76 -13.15 3.43 7.59
N GLU A 77 -13.34 2.70 6.49
CA GLU A 77 -12.43 1.65 6.04
C GLU A 77 -11.06 2.23 5.64
N SER A 78 -11.03 3.38 4.95
CA SER A 78 -9.77 4.08 4.62
C SER A 78 -9.04 4.56 5.86
N VAL A 79 -9.75 5.21 6.78
CA VAL A 79 -9.18 5.69 8.05
C VAL A 79 -8.64 4.53 8.88
N ASN A 80 -9.37 3.41 8.94
CA ASN A 80 -8.96 2.23 9.68
C ASN A 80 -7.76 1.54 9.04
N MET A 81 -7.73 1.39 7.71
CA MET A 81 -6.62 0.74 7.01
C MET A 81 -5.35 1.58 7.14
N MET A 82 -5.45 2.91 6.98
CA MET A 82 -4.35 3.85 7.24
C MET A 82 -3.82 3.66 8.67
N ALA A 83 -4.70 3.70 9.67
CA ALA A 83 -4.31 3.57 11.08
C ALA A 83 -3.63 2.23 11.43
N ASN A 84 -3.88 1.16 10.66
CA ASN A 84 -3.21 -0.12 10.85
C ASN A 84 -1.90 -0.22 10.04
N MET A 85 -1.91 0.20 8.77
CA MET A 85 -0.85 -0.17 7.83
C MET A 85 0.17 0.94 7.55
N GLU A 86 -0.16 2.21 7.82
CA GLU A 86 0.72 3.33 7.48
C GLU A 86 2.10 3.22 8.14
N ASP A 87 2.15 2.81 9.40
CA ASP A 87 3.41 2.62 10.13
C ASP A 87 4.29 1.52 9.51
N LEU A 88 3.69 0.42 9.03
CA LEU A 88 4.44 -0.64 8.34
C LEU A 88 5.05 -0.13 7.03
N LEU A 89 4.27 0.58 6.22
CA LEU A 89 4.74 1.13 4.95
C LEU A 89 5.84 2.17 5.17
N TYR A 90 5.66 3.03 6.18
CA TYR A 90 6.65 4.00 6.59
C TYR A 90 7.97 3.35 7.02
N GLN A 91 7.91 2.32 7.87
CA GLN A 91 9.09 1.57 8.32
C GLN A 91 9.77 0.83 7.18
N GLY A 92 8.98 0.30 6.23
CA GLY A 92 9.45 -0.31 4.98
C GLY A 92 10.13 0.67 4.01
N ARG A 93 10.02 1.98 4.28
CA ARG A 93 10.51 3.06 3.40
C ARG A 93 9.97 2.89 1.99
N VAL A 94 8.65 2.79 1.90
CA VAL A 94 7.92 2.87 0.62
C VAL A 94 8.32 4.17 -0.09
N ASN A 95 8.28 4.16 -1.42
CA ASN A 95 8.62 5.34 -2.21
C ASN A 95 7.36 6.03 -2.71
N ILE A 96 6.40 5.25 -3.20
CA ILE A 96 5.19 5.75 -3.85
C ILE A 96 4.01 4.85 -3.45
N ILE A 97 2.89 5.48 -3.12
CA ILE A 97 1.60 4.81 -2.97
C ILE A 97 0.68 5.32 -4.08
N PHE A 98 0.10 4.40 -4.87
CA PHE A 98 -0.94 4.71 -5.84
C PHE A 98 -2.31 4.30 -5.31
N GLU A 99 -3.26 5.22 -5.43
CA GLU A 99 -4.61 5.07 -4.89
C GLU A 99 -5.67 5.44 -5.94
N GLY A 100 -6.85 4.82 -5.86
CA GLY A 100 -7.98 5.05 -6.77
C GLY A 100 -9.26 5.44 -6.01
N HIS A 101 -10.37 4.77 -6.36
CA HIS A 101 -11.72 4.87 -5.76
C HIS A 101 -12.44 6.22 -5.91
N VAL A 102 -11.73 7.33 -5.73
CA VAL A 102 -12.22 8.68 -6.01
C VAL A 102 -11.85 9.03 -7.44
N HIS A 103 -12.85 9.43 -8.22
CA HIS A 103 -12.70 9.70 -9.66
C HIS A 103 -12.13 11.10 -9.92
N THR A 104 -10.98 11.39 -9.32
CA THR A 104 -10.20 12.61 -9.46
C THR A 104 -8.70 12.32 -9.37
N TYR A 105 -7.87 13.25 -9.84
CA TYR A 105 -6.41 13.19 -9.68
C TYR A 105 -5.94 14.10 -8.54
N GLU A 106 -5.18 13.55 -7.59
CA GLU A 106 -4.48 14.30 -6.55
C GLU A 106 -3.04 13.80 -6.37
N ARG A 107 -2.14 14.69 -5.95
CA ARG A 107 -0.77 14.33 -5.60
C ARG A 107 -0.34 15.09 -4.36
N PHE A 108 0.08 14.35 -3.34
CA PHE A 108 0.56 14.93 -2.10
C PHE A 108 2.07 15.13 -2.13
N VAL A 109 2.55 16.16 -1.42
CA VAL A 109 3.98 16.33 -1.18
C VAL A 109 4.45 15.36 -0.10
N HIS A 110 5.71 14.99 -0.17
CA HIS A 110 6.39 14.23 0.87
C HIS A 110 6.17 14.86 2.25
N ARG A 111 5.56 14.13 3.17
CA ARG A 111 5.49 14.54 4.58
C ARG A 111 6.65 13.90 5.36
N PRO A 112 7.39 14.67 6.16
CA PRO A 112 8.46 14.13 6.99
C PRO A 112 8.02 12.98 7.92
N GLN A 113 6.72 12.91 8.26
CA GLN A 113 6.15 11.86 9.10
C GLN A 113 5.88 10.54 8.35
N THR A 114 5.67 10.55 7.03
CA THR A 114 5.22 9.36 6.27
C THR A 114 6.13 8.96 5.11
N ARG A 115 7.19 9.73 4.83
CA ARG A 115 8.26 9.46 3.85
C ARG A 115 7.86 9.09 2.40
N ASP A 116 6.58 8.97 2.09
CA ASP A 116 6.06 8.42 0.84
C ASP A 116 5.47 9.53 -0.07
N LEU A 117 5.56 9.33 -1.39
CA LEU A 117 4.83 10.13 -2.37
C LEU A 117 3.47 9.47 -2.64
N ILE A 118 2.38 10.13 -2.28
CA ILE A 118 1.02 9.59 -2.49
C ILE A 118 0.45 10.22 -3.77
N ILE A 119 0.12 9.37 -4.74
CA ILE A 119 -0.50 9.75 -6.01
C ILE A 119 -1.85 9.05 -6.11
N GLN A 120 -2.90 9.86 -6.12
CA GLN A 120 -4.26 9.40 -6.33
C GLN A 120 -4.67 9.67 -7.78
N GLY A 121 -5.20 8.66 -8.46
CA GLY A 121 -5.68 8.82 -9.83
C GLY A 121 -6.75 7.79 -10.18
N GLY A 122 -7.93 8.29 -10.52
CA GLY A 122 -9.06 7.54 -11.07
C GLY A 122 -10.02 8.46 -11.81
#